data_AF-A0AAN6NB65-F1
#
_entry.id   AF-A0AAN6NB65-F1
#
_cell.length_a   1.000
_cell.length_b   1.000
_cell.length_c   1.000
_cell.angle_alpha   90.00
_cell.angle_beta   90.00
_cell.angle_gamma   90.00
#
_symmetry.space_group_name_H-M   'P 1'
#
loop_
_entity.id
_entity.type
_entity.pdbx_description
1 polymer ?
#
loop_
_entity_poly.entity_id
_entity_poly.type
_entity_poly.pdbx_seq_one_letter_code
_entity_poly.pdbx_strand_id
1 'polypeptide(L)'
;MDLPKELQAVDADFTWPDEREEHISSVLKATLRNRASDSDKVGEKLADDILSFVKRAENAVGVHDILWTTWSVIFDIASNRVPRHDSLIRCLCTLRQRDDSPFDGHSLDVDEPDQHSRLARVMHTESWTGRWEDLPGFSHNLQEHWSGSIDYIGTKKVAKWKNFHSFVARFAGRSRFAPFLTLVICLLRDVLEDVAEPGRDTPEAMETKLRVAHDWILNCGGIIFEDMTSEEALRPSTARTRKLGPLCPQEIGPRSVERWQFWKKRFAEFATDTDSGRLDSSLTKVLLDTVKIMDSFEVVHSESEPDGVAE
;
A
#
# COMPACT_ATOMS: atom_id res chain seq x y z
N MET A 1 -16.24 46.08 -8.14
CA MET A 1 -14.79 46.05 -7.89
C MET A 1 -14.33 44.75 -8.50
N ASP A 2 -14.07 44.81 -9.81
CA ASP A 2 -13.90 43.65 -10.67
C ASP A 2 -12.43 43.24 -10.70
N LEU A 3 -12.16 41.94 -10.54
CA LEU A 3 -10.82 41.38 -10.70
C LEU A 3 -10.36 41.47 -12.17
N PRO A 4 -9.05 41.65 -12.44
CA PRO A 4 -8.52 41.78 -13.79
C PRO A 4 -8.76 40.54 -14.66
N LYS A 5 -9.15 40.75 -15.93
CA LYS A 5 -9.42 39.74 -16.96
C LYS A 5 -8.19 38.94 -17.44
N GLU A 6 -7.03 39.14 -16.82
CA GLU A 6 -5.75 38.52 -17.24
C GLU A 6 -5.53 37.12 -16.62
N LEU A 7 -6.48 36.61 -15.82
CA LEU A 7 -6.52 35.23 -15.34
C LEU A 7 -7.41 34.30 -16.17
N GLN A 8 -7.89 34.76 -17.33
CA GLN A 8 -8.70 33.96 -18.26
C GLN A 8 -8.10 33.99 -19.67
N ALA A 9 -6.94 33.36 -19.85
CA ALA A 9 -6.50 32.84 -21.16
C ALA A 9 -5.13 32.14 -21.03
N VAL A 10 -5.12 30.90 -20.55
CA VAL A 10 -4.20 29.86 -21.04
C VAL A 10 -4.98 28.55 -21.09
N ASP A 11 -6.03 28.54 -21.91
CA ASP A 11 -6.66 27.31 -22.40
C ASP A 11 -6.35 27.25 -23.90
N ALA A 12 -5.23 26.62 -24.24
CA ALA A 12 -4.96 26.07 -25.55
C ALA A 12 -3.74 25.12 -25.47
N ASP A 13 -4.00 23.84 -25.73
CA ASP A 13 -3.04 22.77 -26.07
C ASP A 13 -2.35 21.96 -24.95
N PHE A 14 -3.13 21.43 -24.00
CA PHE A 14 -2.70 20.31 -23.14
C PHE A 14 -3.55 19.06 -23.38
N THR A 15 -3.16 18.22 -24.34
CA THR A 15 -3.77 16.90 -24.57
C THR A 15 -3.06 15.82 -23.75
N TRP A 16 -3.37 15.70 -22.45
CA TRP A 16 -2.95 14.60 -21.57
C TRP A 16 -3.99 14.43 -20.43
N PRO A 17 -4.72 13.29 -20.29
CA PRO A 17 -4.17 11.99 -19.81
C PRO A 17 -4.68 10.71 -20.53
N ASP A 18 -5.73 10.77 -21.36
CA ASP A 18 -6.53 9.58 -21.70
C ASP A 18 -5.82 8.58 -22.62
N GLU A 19 -5.10 9.01 -23.66
CA GLU A 19 -4.55 8.08 -24.66
C GLU A 19 -3.39 7.20 -24.13
N ARG A 20 -2.52 7.72 -23.26
CA ARG A 20 -1.43 6.92 -22.66
C ARG A 20 -1.93 6.00 -21.59
N GLU A 21 -2.84 6.47 -20.74
CA GLU A 21 -3.46 5.61 -19.76
C GLU A 21 -4.18 4.47 -20.47
N GLU A 22 -4.94 4.77 -21.53
CA GLU A 22 -5.57 3.77 -22.38
C GLU A 22 -4.55 2.83 -23.02
N HIS A 23 -3.43 3.34 -23.55
CA HIS A 23 -2.38 2.53 -24.15
C HIS A 23 -1.73 1.58 -23.12
N ILE A 24 -1.25 2.10 -22.00
CA ILE A 24 -0.64 1.31 -20.91
C ILE A 24 -1.65 0.28 -20.39
N SER A 25 -2.87 0.72 -20.11
CA SER A 25 -3.96 -0.13 -19.65
C SER A 25 -4.28 -1.24 -20.65
N SER A 26 -4.34 -0.93 -21.95
CA SER A 26 -4.57 -1.90 -23.02
C SER A 26 -3.48 -2.95 -23.09
N VAL A 27 -2.20 -2.53 -23.08
CA VAL A 27 -1.05 -3.44 -23.13
C VAL A 27 -1.02 -4.35 -21.91
N LEU A 28 -1.08 -3.80 -20.69
CA LEU A 28 -1.05 -4.59 -19.46
C LEU A 28 -2.24 -5.55 -19.36
N LYS A 29 -3.45 -5.09 -19.73
CA LYS A 29 -4.65 -5.96 -19.77
C LYS A 29 -4.52 -7.05 -20.84
N ALA A 30 -3.91 -6.77 -21.98
CA ALA A 30 -3.67 -7.75 -23.04
C ALA A 30 -2.69 -8.83 -22.56
N THR A 31 -1.59 -8.45 -21.92
CA THR A 31 -0.62 -9.37 -21.30
C THR A 31 -1.29 -10.27 -20.27
N LEU A 32 -2.13 -9.70 -19.39
CA LEU A 32 -2.88 -10.46 -18.37
C LEU A 32 -4.01 -11.34 -18.94
N ARG A 33 -4.50 -11.09 -20.15
CA ARG A 33 -5.54 -11.90 -20.79
C ARG A 33 -5.00 -13.22 -21.34
N ASN A 34 -3.69 -13.39 -21.46
CA ASN A 34 -3.11 -14.66 -21.88
C ASN A 34 -3.34 -15.73 -20.78
N ARG A 35 -4.37 -16.57 -20.95
CA ARG A 35 -4.83 -17.54 -19.93
C ARG A 35 -4.01 -18.83 -19.89
N ALA A 36 -3.22 -19.10 -20.93
CA ALA A 36 -2.42 -20.33 -21.03
C ALA A 36 -1.03 -20.21 -20.36
N SER A 37 -0.66 -19.01 -19.91
CA SER A 37 0.69 -18.73 -19.41
C SER A 37 0.76 -18.76 -17.88
N ASP A 38 1.86 -19.33 -17.40
CA ASP A 38 2.33 -19.30 -16.02
C ASP A 38 2.38 -17.86 -15.48
N SER A 39 1.93 -17.66 -14.23
CA SER A 39 1.95 -16.37 -13.54
C SER A 39 3.32 -15.72 -13.57
N ASP A 40 4.39 -16.53 -13.50
CA ASP A 40 5.76 -16.03 -13.50
C ASP A 40 6.14 -15.42 -14.85
N LYS A 41 5.89 -16.14 -15.95
CA LYS A 41 6.13 -15.66 -17.31
C LYS A 41 5.29 -14.42 -17.65
N VAL A 42 4.05 -14.38 -17.16
CA VAL A 42 3.20 -13.20 -17.33
C VAL A 42 3.77 -12.02 -16.54
N GLY A 43 4.24 -12.24 -15.32
CA GLY A 43 4.87 -11.21 -14.50
C GLY A 43 6.15 -10.65 -15.11
N GLU A 44 7.01 -11.51 -15.65
CA GLU A 44 8.22 -11.09 -16.38
C GLU A 44 7.89 -10.27 -17.61
N LYS A 45 6.92 -10.72 -18.42
CA LYS A 45 6.46 -9.94 -19.59
C LYS A 45 5.90 -8.58 -19.20
N LEU A 46 5.14 -8.48 -18.10
CA LEU A 46 4.64 -7.20 -17.62
C LEU A 46 5.77 -6.26 -17.20
N ALA A 47 6.82 -6.78 -16.56
CA ALA A 47 7.99 -5.99 -16.21
C ALA A 47 8.69 -5.48 -17.48
N ASP A 48 8.87 -6.33 -18.49
CA ASP A 48 9.42 -5.93 -19.79
C ASP A 48 8.56 -4.86 -20.50
N ASP A 49 7.23 -5.01 -20.47
CA ASP A 49 6.28 -4.04 -21.02
C ASP A 49 6.48 -2.67 -20.34
N ILE A 50 6.60 -2.62 -19.00
CA ILE A 50 6.85 -1.39 -18.23
C ILE A 50 8.20 -0.76 -18.57
N LEU A 51 9.27 -1.57 -18.64
CA LEU A 51 10.60 -1.12 -19.04
C LEU A 51 10.58 -0.52 -20.45
N SER A 52 9.78 -1.09 -21.35
CA SER A 52 9.61 -0.57 -22.71
C SER A 52 8.95 0.81 -22.74
N PHE A 53 8.02 1.09 -21.83
CA PHE A 53 7.40 2.41 -21.69
C PHE A 53 8.42 3.43 -21.19
N VAL A 54 9.16 3.09 -20.13
CA VAL A 54 10.19 3.96 -19.55
C VAL A 54 11.27 4.33 -20.57
N LYS A 55 11.76 3.36 -21.35
CA LYS A 55 12.76 3.61 -22.41
C LYS A 55 12.30 4.57 -23.50
N ARG A 56 10.99 4.76 -23.66
CA ARG A 56 10.42 5.69 -24.65
C ARG A 56 10.22 7.10 -24.08
N ALA A 57 10.49 7.31 -22.79
CA ALA A 57 10.44 8.63 -22.20
C ALA A 57 11.54 9.53 -22.79
N GLU A 58 11.20 10.79 -23.03
CA GLU A 58 12.15 11.77 -23.58
C GLU A 58 13.15 12.26 -22.51
N ASN A 59 12.71 12.34 -21.25
CA ASN A 59 13.48 12.85 -20.12
C ASN A 59 13.00 12.25 -18.79
N ALA A 60 13.64 12.62 -17.68
CA ALA A 60 13.32 12.09 -16.36
C ALA A 60 11.88 12.43 -15.89
N VAL A 61 11.33 13.57 -16.31
CA VAL A 61 9.94 13.96 -16.03
C VAL A 61 8.98 13.00 -16.74
N GLY A 62 9.26 12.68 -18.01
CA GLY A 62 8.52 11.71 -18.78
C GLY A 62 8.57 10.30 -18.16
N VAL A 63 9.74 9.89 -17.63
CA VAL A 63 9.86 8.64 -16.88
C VAL A 63 8.95 8.65 -15.66
N HIS A 64 9.02 9.70 -14.85
CA HIS A 64 8.17 9.85 -13.68
C HIS A 64 6.68 9.75 -14.03
N ASP A 65 6.24 10.47 -15.06
CA ASP A 65 4.84 10.49 -15.45
C ASP A 65 4.37 9.13 -15.99
N ILE A 66 5.21 8.43 -16.75
CA ILE A 66 4.93 7.06 -17.22
C ILE A 66 4.79 6.11 -16.03
N LEU A 67 5.71 6.16 -15.07
CA LEU A 67 5.67 5.31 -13.87
C LEU A 67 4.43 5.61 -13.04
N TRP A 68 4.12 6.89 -12.83
CA TRP A 68 2.91 7.32 -12.12
C TRP A 68 1.64 6.74 -12.74
N THR A 69 1.44 6.93 -14.05
CA THR A 69 0.30 6.35 -14.78
C THR A 69 0.29 4.83 -14.70
N THR A 70 1.46 4.20 -14.81
CA THR A 70 1.61 2.73 -14.72
C THR A 70 1.16 2.20 -13.36
N TRP A 71 1.56 2.85 -12.26
CA TRP A 71 1.16 2.47 -10.90
C TRP A 71 -0.35 2.60 -10.72
N SER A 72 -0.94 3.71 -11.14
CA SER A 72 -2.40 3.89 -11.11
C SER A 72 -3.14 2.77 -11.86
N VAL A 73 -2.70 2.45 -13.08
CA VAL A 73 -3.28 1.37 -13.89
C VAL A 73 -3.12 0.00 -13.21
N ILE A 74 -1.97 -0.29 -12.60
CA ILE A 74 -1.75 -1.53 -11.84
C ILE A 74 -2.70 -1.62 -10.66
N PHE A 75 -2.86 -0.55 -9.88
CA PHE A 75 -3.78 -0.52 -8.75
C PHE A 75 -5.23 -0.69 -9.18
N ASP A 76 -5.63 -0.09 -10.30
CA ASP A 76 -6.95 -0.29 -10.89
C ASP A 76 -7.15 -1.74 -11.34
N ILE A 77 -6.19 -2.33 -12.04
CA ILE A 77 -6.30 -3.73 -12.47
C ILE A 77 -6.39 -4.65 -11.24
N ALA A 78 -5.53 -4.44 -10.24
CA ALA A 78 -5.51 -5.23 -9.00
C ALA A 78 -6.84 -5.13 -8.25
N SER A 79 -7.42 -3.93 -8.19
CA SER A 79 -8.74 -3.69 -7.59
C SER A 79 -9.86 -4.45 -8.30
N ASN A 80 -9.79 -4.58 -9.63
CA ASN A 80 -10.87 -5.19 -10.41
C ASN A 80 -10.68 -6.70 -10.69
N ARG A 81 -9.48 -7.27 -10.54
CA ARG A 81 -9.16 -8.64 -11.02
C ARG A 81 -8.25 -9.45 -10.09
N VAL A 82 -8.82 -10.06 -9.05
CA VAL A 82 -8.12 -10.94 -8.07
C VAL A 82 -7.29 -12.08 -8.70
N PRO A 83 -7.76 -12.83 -9.73
CA PRO A 83 -7.03 -13.99 -10.24
C PRO A 83 -5.67 -13.69 -10.87
N ARG A 84 -5.25 -12.41 -10.93
CA ARG A 84 -4.03 -11.95 -11.57
C ARG A 84 -3.07 -11.22 -10.63
N HIS A 85 -3.35 -11.22 -9.33
CA HIS A 85 -2.46 -10.62 -8.34
C HIS A 85 -1.07 -11.24 -8.37
N ASP A 86 -0.95 -12.56 -8.52
CA ASP A 86 0.37 -13.21 -8.54
C ASP A 86 1.26 -12.73 -9.68
N SER A 87 0.71 -12.54 -10.89
CA SER A 87 1.47 -11.99 -12.02
C SER A 87 1.88 -10.53 -11.79
N LEU A 88 0.99 -9.71 -11.23
CA LEU A 88 1.30 -8.31 -10.90
C LEU A 88 2.36 -8.22 -9.79
N ILE A 89 2.26 -9.07 -8.76
CA ILE A 89 3.24 -9.16 -7.68
C ILE A 89 4.59 -9.61 -8.25
N ARG A 90 4.61 -10.65 -9.11
CA ARG A 90 5.82 -11.09 -9.77
C ARG A 90 6.44 -9.96 -10.59
N CYS A 91 5.65 -9.24 -11.38
CA CYS A 91 6.11 -8.07 -12.13
C CYS A 91 6.84 -7.07 -11.23
N LEU A 92 6.21 -6.64 -10.12
CA LEU A 92 6.83 -5.70 -9.20
C LEU A 92 8.09 -6.25 -8.53
N CYS A 93 8.09 -7.54 -8.13
CA CYS A 93 9.28 -8.18 -7.60
C CYS A 93 10.43 -8.26 -8.63
N THR A 94 10.11 -8.57 -9.89
CA THR A 94 11.09 -8.63 -10.98
C THR A 94 11.70 -7.24 -11.24
N LEU A 95 10.89 -6.18 -11.23
CA LEU A 95 11.41 -4.82 -11.32
C LEU A 95 12.37 -4.52 -10.15
N ARG A 96 11.97 -4.82 -8.91
CA ARG A 96 12.81 -4.57 -7.72
C ARG A 96 14.14 -5.31 -7.68
N GLN A 97 14.26 -6.41 -8.41
CA GLN A 97 15.50 -7.20 -8.50
C GLN A 97 16.50 -6.61 -9.51
N ARG A 98 16.18 -5.50 -10.17
CA ARG A 98 17.08 -4.85 -11.11
C ARG A 98 18.04 -3.90 -10.40
N ASP A 99 19.30 -3.96 -10.81
CA ASP A 99 20.36 -3.11 -10.27
C ASP A 99 20.41 -1.71 -10.92
N ASP A 100 19.73 -1.53 -12.05
CA ASP A 100 19.71 -0.26 -12.80
C ASP A 100 18.64 0.71 -12.29
N SER A 101 18.67 1.93 -12.84
CA SER A 101 17.69 2.98 -12.55
C SER A 101 16.75 3.20 -13.74
N PRO A 102 15.43 3.39 -13.52
CA PRO A 102 14.53 3.85 -14.57
C PRO A 102 14.93 5.20 -15.20
N PHE A 103 15.78 5.97 -14.53
CA PHE A 103 16.24 7.28 -15.00
C PHE A 103 17.59 7.22 -15.72
N ASP A 104 18.21 6.03 -15.83
CA ASP A 104 19.50 5.89 -16.53
C ASP A 104 19.37 6.28 -18.00
N GLY A 105 20.24 7.17 -18.45
CA GLY A 105 20.24 7.69 -19.83
C GLY A 105 19.21 8.81 -20.09
N HIS A 106 18.47 9.26 -19.07
CA HIS A 106 17.55 10.39 -19.18
C HIS A 106 18.13 11.64 -18.51
N SER A 107 18.00 12.80 -19.17
CA SER A 107 18.45 14.07 -18.59
C SER A 107 17.65 14.41 -17.34
N LEU A 108 18.37 14.74 -16.26
CA LEU A 108 17.84 15.35 -15.04
C LEU A 108 17.85 16.88 -15.12
N ASP A 109 18.53 17.46 -16.11
CA ASP A 109 18.49 18.89 -16.37
C ASP A 109 17.14 19.22 -16.97
N VAL A 110 16.36 19.95 -16.19
CA VAL A 110 15.01 20.37 -16.55
C VAL A 110 15.01 21.90 -16.59
N ASP A 111 14.93 22.44 -17.80
CA ASP A 111 14.97 23.88 -18.06
C ASP A 111 13.72 24.61 -17.53
N GLU A 112 12.63 23.87 -17.32
CA GLU A 112 11.34 24.44 -16.93
C GLU A 112 11.09 24.34 -15.41
N PRO A 113 10.88 25.46 -14.70
CA PRO A 113 10.71 25.48 -13.24
C PRO A 113 9.57 24.61 -12.70
N ASP A 114 8.47 24.49 -13.46
CA ASP A 114 7.32 23.66 -13.07
C ASP A 114 7.67 22.16 -13.06
N GLN A 115 8.36 21.71 -14.11
CA GLN A 115 8.81 20.34 -14.24
C GLN A 115 9.89 19.98 -13.19
N HIS A 116 10.76 20.93 -12.85
CA HIS A 116 11.73 20.76 -11.76
C HIS A 116 11.03 20.58 -10.41
N SER A 117 9.98 21.36 -10.13
CA SER A 117 9.16 21.22 -8.91
C SER A 117 8.49 19.85 -8.82
N ARG A 118 8.01 19.32 -9.95
CA ARG A 118 7.38 17.99 -10.02
C ARG A 118 8.37 16.86 -9.73
N LEU A 119 9.55 16.87 -10.34
CA LEU A 119 10.60 15.90 -10.03
C LEU A 119 11.13 16.06 -8.60
N ALA A 120 11.33 17.29 -8.13
CA ALA A 120 11.77 17.57 -6.76
C ALA A 120 10.81 16.99 -5.72
N ARG A 121 9.49 17.10 -5.90
CA ARG A 121 8.49 16.48 -5.01
C ARG A 121 8.66 14.96 -4.84
N VAL A 122 9.18 14.29 -5.87
CA VAL A 122 9.38 12.84 -5.91
C VAL A 122 10.76 12.47 -5.38
N MET A 123 11.78 13.22 -5.82
CA MET A 123 13.19 13.03 -5.47
C MET A 123 13.50 13.42 -4.02
N HIS A 124 12.69 14.26 -3.38
CA HIS A 124 12.83 14.64 -1.96
C HIS A 124 12.15 13.69 -0.98
N THR A 125 11.65 12.54 -1.44
CA THR A 125 11.24 11.49 -0.51
C THR A 125 12.48 10.83 0.10
N GLU A 126 12.49 10.65 1.41
CA GLU A 126 13.66 10.20 2.18
C GLU A 126 14.15 8.78 1.81
N SER A 127 13.39 8.06 0.99
CA SER A 127 13.66 6.70 0.51
C SER A 127 13.96 6.61 -0.99
N TRP A 128 14.14 7.73 -1.70
CA TRP A 128 14.40 7.68 -3.14
C TRP A 128 15.87 7.42 -3.43
N THR A 129 16.21 6.21 -3.85
CA THR A 129 17.55 5.91 -4.40
C THR A 129 17.63 6.12 -5.92
N GLY A 130 16.50 6.43 -6.55
CA GLY A 130 16.39 6.42 -8.01
C GLY A 130 16.40 5.04 -8.64
N ARG A 131 16.58 3.95 -7.87
CA ARG A 131 16.66 2.59 -8.40
C ARG A 131 15.31 1.88 -8.43
N TRP A 132 15.23 0.82 -9.24
CA TRP A 132 14.03 -0.01 -9.30
C TRP A 132 13.70 -0.73 -8.00
N GLU A 133 14.69 -0.98 -7.13
CA GLU A 133 14.52 -1.56 -5.80
C GLU A 133 13.43 -0.84 -4.97
N ASP A 134 13.32 0.49 -5.13
CA ASP A 134 12.36 1.32 -4.39
C ASP A 134 11.05 1.57 -5.15
N LEU A 135 10.93 1.08 -6.39
CA LEU A 135 9.82 1.34 -7.31
C LEU A 135 9.46 2.84 -7.36
N PRO A 136 10.25 3.67 -8.07
CA PRO A 136 10.12 5.13 -8.00
C PRO A 136 8.68 5.63 -8.22
N GLY A 137 8.20 6.46 -7.30
CA GLY A 137 6.83 7.00 -7.31
C GLY A 137 5.73 6.05 -6.83
N PHE A 138 6.01 4.76 -6.62
CA PHE A 138 4.99 3.76 -6.25
C PHE A 138 4.34 4.07 -4.89
N SER A 139 5.13 4.38 -3.86
CA SER A 139 4.61 4.67 -2.51
C SER A 139 3.74 5.92 -2.46
N HIS A 140 4.12 6.94 -3.22
CA HIS A 140 3.35 8.19 -3.31
C HIS A 140 2.03 7.95 -4.05
N ASN A 141 2.09 7.28 -5.20
CA ASN A 141 0.90 6.91 -5.96
C ASN A 141 -0.03 5.99 -5.15
N LEU A 142 0.54 5.04 -4.39
CA LEU A 142 -0.19 4.16 -3.48
C LEU A 142 -0.91 4.97 -2.40
N GLN A 143 -0.26 5.97 -1.80
CA GLN A 143 -0.87 6.83 -0.78
C GLN A 143 -2.07 7.61 -1.32
N GLU A 144 -2.00 8.10 -2.55
CA GLU A 144 -3.14 8.76 -3.20
C GLU A 144 -4.29 7.78 -3.45
N HIS A 145 -4.00 6.57 -3.95
CA HIS A 145 -5.00 5.51 -4.12
C HIS A 145 -5.58 5.02 -2.79
N TRP A 146 -4.77 5.01 -1.73
CA TRP A 146 -5.16 4.63 -0.38
C TRP A 146 -6.19 5.60 0.21
N SER A 147 -6.06 6.89 -0.13
CA SER A 147 -6.87 7.99 0.43
C SER A 147 -8.30 8.04 -0.12
N GLY A 148 -8.67 7.17 -1.07
CA GLY A 148 -10.07 6.99 -1.52
C GLY A 148 -10.98 6.23 -0.51
N SER A 149 -10.65 6.26 0.78
CA SER A 149 -11.05 5.26 1.79
C SER A 149 -12.43 5.49 2.44
N ILE A 150 -13.14 4.36 2.60
CA ILE A 150 -14.25 4.03 3.52
C ILE A 150 -15.53 4.88 3.54
N ASP A 151 -15.47 6.21 3.43
CA ASP A 151 -16.68 7.06 3.50
C ASP A 151 -17.62 6.83 2.29
N TYR A 152 -17.10 6.18 1.24
CA TYR A 152 -17.82 5.73 0.05
C TYR A 152 -18.21 4.23 0.08
N ILE A 153 -18.36 3.61 1.26
CA ILE A 153 -18.97 2.26 1.43
C ILE A 153 -20.51 2.32 1.17
N GLY A 154 -20.92 3.09 0.17
CA GLY A 154 -22.15 2.88 -0.58
C GLY A 154 -21.97 1.70 -1.55
N THR A 155 -22.11 0.49 -1.03
CA THR A 155 -22.56 -0.79 -1.66
C THR A 155 -22.00 -1.27 -3.02
N LYS A 156 -21.10 -0.57 -3.73
CA LYS A 156 -20.54 -1.04 -5.03
C LYS A 156 -19.02 -1.07 -5.14
N LYS A 157 -18.29 -0.48 -4.19
CA LYS A 157 -16.81 -0.40 -4.25
C LYS A 157 -16.07 -1.26 -3.22
N VAL A 158 -16.78 -1.94 -2.32
CA VAL A 158 -16.20 -2.80 -1.26
C VAL A 158 -15.29 -3.90 -1.84
N ALA A 159 -15.73 -4.60 -2.89
CA ALA A 159 -14.92 -5.64 -3.50
C ALA A 159 -13.61 -5.08 -4.09
N LYS A 160 -13.66 -3.92 -4.74
CA LYS A 160 -12.47 -3.27 -5.30
C LYS A 160 -11.47 -2.90 -4.22
N TRP A 161 -11.97 -2.29 -3.15
CA TRP A 161 -11.17 -1.90 -1.99
C TRP A 161 -10.51 -3.11 -1.31
N LYS A 162 -11.25 -4.20 -1.07
CA LYS A 162 -10.70 -5.46 -0.55
C LYS A 162 -9.61 -6.02 -1.45
N ASN A 163 -9.86 -6.08 -2.76
CA ASN A 163 -8.89 -6.60 -3.72
C ASN A 163 -7.61 -5.77 -3.77
N PHE A 164 -7.74 -4.44 -3.70
CA PHE A 164 -6.60 -3.52 -3.61
C PHE A 164 -5.76 -3.83 -2.38
N HIS A 165 -6.35 -3.81 -1.18
CA HIS A 165 -5.60 -4.09 0.05
C HIS A 165 -4.98 -5.49 0.05
N SER A 166 -5.70 -6.51 -0.42
CA SER A 166 -5.18 -7.87 -0.53
C SER A 166 -3.97 -7.94 -1.47
N PHE A 167 -4.02 -7.26 -2.62
CA PHE A 167 -2.88 -7.16 -3.55
C PHE A 167 -1.68 -6.49 -2.89
N VAL A 168 -1.87 -5.32 -2.27
CA VAL A 168 -0.78 -4.54 -1.68
C VAL A 168 -0.18 -5.30 -0.49
N ALA A 169 -1.00 -5.90 0.38
CA ALA A 169 -0.53 -6.70 1.51
C ALA A 169 0.30 -7.90 1.05
N ARG A 170 -0.14 -8.63 0.02
CA ARG A 170 0.60 -9.76 -0.54
C ARG A 170 1.92 -9.32 -1.18
N PHE A 171 1.92 -8.21 -1.92
CA PHE A 171 3.13 -7.65 -2.50
C PHE A 171 4.13 -7.25 -1.41
N ALA A 172 3.66 -6.53 -0.40
CA ALA A 172 4.43 -6.08 0.75
C ALA A 172 5.09 -7.27 1.47
N GLY A 173 4.29 -8.28 1.83
CA GLY A 173 4.76 -9.47 2.54
C GLY A 173 5.81 -10.27 1.78
N ARG A 174 5.59 -10.51 0.49
CA ARG A 174 6.52 -11.31 -0.33
C ARG A 174 7.81 -10.60 -0.66
N SER A 175 7.74 -9.28 -0.84
CA SER A 175 8.89 -8.50 -1.31
C SER A 175 9.62 -7.79 -0.16
N ARG A 176 9.01 -7.73 1.03
CA ARG A 176 9.43 -6.89 2.16
C ARG A 176 9.50 -5.39 1.82
N PHE A 177 8.88 -4.96 0.72
CA PHE A 177 8.70 -3.55 0.39
C PHE A 177 7.59 -2.95 1.25
N ALA A 178 7.94 -2.17 2.26
CA ALA A 178 6.96 -1.66 3.22
C ALA A 178 7.04 -0.14 3.54
N PRO A 179 7.25 0.75 2.54
CA PRO A 179 7.26 2.20 2.80
C PRO A 179 5.90 2.76 3.25
N PHE A 180 4.83 1.97 3.16
CA PHE A 180 3.46 2.32 3.56
C PHE A 180 3.06 1.77 4.93
N LEU A 181 4.00 1.27 5.76
CA LEU A 181 3.66 0.76 7.10
C LEU A 181 2.83 1.74 7.91
N THR A 182 3.12 3.04 7.83
CA THR A 182 2.33 4.08 8.51
C THR A 182 0.84 4.05 8.11
N LEU A 183 0.52 3.78 6.84
CA LEU A 183 -0.87 3.66 6.37
C LEU A 183 -1.55 2.41 6.95
N VAL A 184 -0.81 1.31 7.03
CA VAL A 184 -1.29 0.05 7.63
C VAL A 184 -1.55 0.24 9.13
N ILE A 185 -0.64 0.88 9.86
CA ILE A 185 -0.83 1.19 11.29
C ILE A 185 -2.06 2.09 11.50
N CYS A 186 -2.25 3.11 10.64
CA CYS A 186 -3.45 3.95 10.68
C CYS A 186 -4.74 3.14 10.43
N LEU A 187 -4.71 2.18 9.51
CA LEU A 187 -5.84 1.29 9.26
C LEU A 187 -6.11 0.39 10.46
N LEU A 188 -5.10 -0.24 11.04
CA LEU A 188 -5.26 -1.08 12.24
C LEU A 188 -5.81 -0.26 13.42
N ARG A 189 -5.36 0.99 13.59
CA ARG A 189 -5.91 1.91 14.60
C ARG A 189 -7.40 2.16 14.37
N ASP A 190 -7.81 2.53 13.15
CA ASP A 190 -9.22 2.81 12.80
C ASP A 190 -10.14 1.63 13.13
N VAL A 191 -9.65 0.40 12.97
CA VAL A 191 -10.44 -0.81 13.17
C VAL A 191 -10.40 -1.32 14.61
N LEU A 192 -9.26 -1.24 15.28
CA LEU A 192 -9.02 -1.95 16.54
C LEU A 192 -8.99 -1.01 17.75
N GLU A 193 -8.57 0.24 17.57
CA GLU A 193 -8.32 1.21 18.64
C GLU A 193 -9.33 2.37 18.68
N ASP A 194 -10.06 2.63 17.60
CA ASP A 194 -11.03 3.72 17.53
C ASP A 194 -12.45 3.25 17.94
N VAL A 195 -13.27 4.19 18.44
CA VAL A 195 -14.67 3.92 18.82
C VAL A 195 -15.51 3.87 17.56
N ALA A 196 -16.34 2.83 17.42
CA ALA A 196 -17.23 2.70 16.25
C ALA A 196 -18.16 3.92 16.11
N GLU A 197 -18.14 4.53 14.94
CA GLU A 197 -18.92 5.72 14.62
C GLU A 197 -20.25 5.34 13.95
N PRO A 198 -21.41 5.76 14.51
CA PRO A 198 -22.71 5.50 13.91
C PRO A 198 -22.79 6.03 12.47
N GLY A 199 -23.23 5.18 11.54
CA GLY A 199 -23.38 5.51 10.11
C GLY A 199 -22.14 5.28 9.26
N ARG A 200 -20.94 5.34 9.84
CA ARG A 200 -19.67 4.98 9.17
C ARG A 200 -19.32 3.50 9.37
N ASP A 201 -19.50 3.00 10.59
CA ASP A 201 -19.14 1.63 10.98
C ASP A 201 -20.38 0.73 11.08
N THR A 202 -21.07 0.52 9.96
CA THR A 202 -22.11 -0.52 9.89
C THR A 202 -21.48 -1.90 10.10
N PRO A 203 -22.25 -2.92 10.52
CA PRO A 203 -21.72 -4.29 10.67
C PRO A 203 -20.97 -4.78 9.42
N GLU A 204 -21.49 -4.55 8.23
CA GLU A 204 -20.87 -4.96 6.96
C GLU A 204 -19.57 -4.20 6.65
N ALA A 205 -19.54 -2.90 6.96
CA ALA A 205 -18.34 -2.09 6.84
C ALA A 205 -17.26 -2.58 7.82
N MET A 206 -17.67 -2.90 9.05
CA MET A 206 -16.78 -3.40 10.09
C MET A 206 -16.21 -4.78 9.75
N GLU A 207 -17.03 -5.71 9.26
CA GLU A 207 -16.58 -7.00 8.77
C GLU A 207 -15.57 -6.86 7.62
N THR A 208 -15.83 -5.93 6.71
CA THR A 208 -14.93 -5.63 5.59
C THR A 208 -13.59 -5.11 6.10
N LYS A 209 -13.60 -4.16 7.03
CA LYS A 209 -12.42 -3.60 7.68
C LYS A 209 -11.62 -4.68 8.41
N LEU A 210 -12.28 -5.53 9.20
CA LEU A 210 -11.66 -6.63 9.93
C LEU A 210 -11.00 -7.66 9.00
N ARG A 211 -11.64 -7.99 7.87
CA ARG A 211 -11.05 -8.88 6.85
C ARG A 211 -9.81 -8.26 6.20
N VAL A 212 -9.83 -6.97 5.91
CA VAL A 212 -8.63 -6.29 5.39
C VAL A 212 -7.52 -6.23 6.44
N ALA A 213 -7.86 -5.95 7.70
CA ALA A 213 -6.89 -6.00 8.80
C ALA A 213 -6.28 -7.41 8.93
N HIS A 214 -7.09 -8.47 8.83
CA HIS A 214 -6.60 -9.85 8.76
C HIS A 214 -5.63 -10.06 7.60
N ASP A 215 -5.96 -9.63 6.37
CA ASP A 215 -5.07 -9.79 5.20
C ASP A 215 -3.71 -9.12 5.42
N TRP A 216 -3.68 -7.96 6.08
CA TRP A 216 -2.45 -7.28 6.45
C TRP A 216 -1.64 -8.06 7.49
N ILE A 217 -2.27 -8.57 8.54
CA ILE A 217 -1.57 -9.39 9.54
C ILE A 217 -1.07 -10.71 8.92
N LEU A 218 -1.88 -11.35 8.08
CA LEU A 218 -1.52 -12.61 7.41
C LEU A 218 -0.27 -12.44 6.53
N ASN A 219 -0.20 -11.38 5.74
CA ASN A 219 0.89 -11.21 4.78
C ASN A 219 2.06 -10.40 5.32
N CYS A 220 1.81 -9.44 6.21
CA CYS A 220 2.80 -8.47 6.70
C CYS A 220 3.02 -8.53 8.21
N GLY A 221 2.38 -9.45 8.94
CA GLY A 221 2.45 -9.50 10.39
C GLY A 221 3.87 -9.56 10.93
N GLY A 222 4.78 -10.31 10.28
CA GLY A 222 6.20 -10.32 10.63
C GLY A 222 6.87 -8.94 10.49
N ILE A 223 6.66 -8.25 9.36
CA ILE A 223 7.20 -6.90 9.12
C ILE A 223 6.63 -5.90 10.14
N ILE A 224 5.33 -5.99 10.42
CA ILE A 224 4.66 -5.13 11.41
C ILE A 224 5.19 -5.40 12.80
N PHE A 225 5.38 -6.67 13.18
CA PHE A 225 5.88 -7.05 14.50
C PHE A 225 7.32 -6.60 14.69
N GLU A 226 8.20 -6.85 13.71
CA GLU A 226 9.58 -6.34 13.71
C GLU A 226 9.62 -4.80 13.84
N ASP A 227 8.71 -4.07 13.18
CA ASP A 227 8.58 -2.61 13.38
C ASP A 227 8.10 -2.28 14.81
N MET A 228 7.13 -3.02 15.37
CA MET A 228 6.64 -2.79 16.73
C MET A 228 7.68 -3.10 17.82
N THR A 229 8.60 -4.03 17.59
CA THR A 229 9.68 -4.40 18.52
C THR A 229 10.98 -3.63 18.27
N SER A 230 11.07 -2.90 17.16
CA SER A 230 12.23 -2.08 16.83
C SER A 230 12.54 -1.07 17.93
N GLU A 231 13.77 -1.16 18.45
CA GLU A 231 14.24 -0.20 19.44
C GLU A 231 14.28 1.19 18.83
N GLU A 232 14.89 1.38 17.64
CA GLU A 232 15.26 2.63 16.92
C GLU A 232 14.73 3.96 17.53
N ALA A 233 14.34 4.97 16.79
CA ALA A 233 13.58 6.06 17.38
C ALA A 233 12.59 6.48 16.34
N LEU A 234 11.31 6.50 16.69
CA LEU A 234 10.33 7.02 15.77
C LEU A 234 10.61 8.49 15.53
N ARG A 235 10.75 8.85 14.26
CA ARG A 235 10.80 10.25 13.84
C ARG A 235 9.55 10.99 14.35
N PRO A 236 9.65 12.26 14.77
CA PRO A 236 8.50 12.99 15.30
C PRO A 236 7.30 13.11 14.34
N SER A 237 7.53 13.16 13.02
CA SER A 237 6.47 13.12 12.00
C SER A 237 5.73 11.77 11.97
N THR A 238 6.48 10.67 12.05
CA THR A 238 5.96 9.30 12.08
C THR A 238 5.23 9.02 13.39
N ALA A 239 5.78 9.45 14.53
CA ALA A 239 5.13 9.31 15.84
C ALA A 239 3.77 10.02 15.87
N ARG A 240 3.67 11.22 15.29
CA ARG A 240 2.40 11.98 15.19
C ARG A 240 1.35 11.26 14.37
N THR A 241 1.74 10.68 13.24
CA THR A 241 0.81 9.95 12.36
C THR A 241 0.37 8.62 12.97
N ARG A 242 1.26 7.95 13.71
CA ARG A 242 1.02 6.67 14.39
C ARG A 242 0.51 6.82 15.83
N LYS A 243 -0.16 7.93 16.17
CA LYS A 243 -0.79 8.08 17.50
C LYS A 243 -1.71 6.91 17.83
N LEU A 244 -1.86 6.63 19.12
CA LEU A 244 -2.81 5.64 19.63
C LEU A 244 -4.25 6.11 19.42
N GLY A 245 -5.16 5.16 19.25
CA GLY A 245 -6.60 5.39 19.30
C GLY A 245 -7.11 5.43 20.75
N PRO A 246 -8.33 5.93 20.97
CA PRO A 246 -8.92 6.15 22.29
C PRO A 246 -9.17 4.87 23.10
N LEU A 247 -9.33 3.71 22.46
CA LEU A 247 -9.52 2.44 23.16
C LEU A 247 -8.20 1.81 23.64
N CYS A 248 -7.07 2.25 23.10
CA CYS A 248 -5.75 1.76 23.47
C CYS A 248 -5.31 2.44 24.79
N PRO A 249 -4.63 1.74 25.72
CA PRO A 249 -4.05 2.38 26.91
C PRO A 249 -3.12 3.53 26.52
N GLN A 250 -3.26 4.70 27.14
CA GLN A 250 -2.51 5.90 26.72
C GLN A 250 -1.09 5.95 27.31
N GLU A 251 -0.77 5.02 28.20
CA GLU A 251 0.51 4.89 28.87
C GLU A 251 1.57 4.18 28.01
N ILE A 252 1.16 3.53 26.92
CA ILE A 252 2.07 2.78 26.04
C ILE A 252 2.57 3.63 24.87
N GLY A 253 3.71 3.23 24.29
CA GLY A 253 4.28 3.92 23.14
C GLY A 253 3.53 3.64 21.81
N PRO A 254 3.59 4.55 20.83
CA PRO A 254 2.98 4.35 19.50
C PRO A 254 3.60 3.21 18.69
N ARG A 255 4.81 2.77 19.05
CA ARG A 255 5.50 1.59 18.52
C ARG A 255 5.97 0.79 19.72
N SER A 256 5.27 -0.30 20.01
CA SER A 256 5.45 -1.08 21.22
C SER A 256 4.84 -2.48 21.09
N VAL A 257 5.41 -3.45 21.80
CA VAL A 257 4.87 -4.81 21.89
C VAL A 257 3.50 -4.78 22.56
N GLU A 258 3.29 -3.90 23.53
CA GLU A 258 2.02 -3.74 24.24
C GLU A 258 0.90 -3.33 23.28
N ARG A 259 1.18 -2.46 22.29
CA ARG A 259 0.21 -2.09 21.26
C ARG A 259 -0.15 -3.28 20.36
N TRP A 260 0.84 -4.09 19.99
CA TRP A 260 0.61 -5.33 19.26
C TRP A 260 -0.28 -6.31 20.05
N GLN A 261 0.00 -6.50 21.34
CA GLN A 261 -0.82 -7.33 22.23
C GLN A 261 -2.25 -6.79 22.35
N PHE A 262 -2.42 -5.47 22.39
CA PHE A 262 -3.73 -4.84 22.35
C PHE A 262 -4.49 -5.19 21.08
N TRP A 263 -3.88 -5.07 19.89
CA TRP A 263 -4.50 -5.48 18.63
C TRP A 263 -4.93 -6.95 18.61
N LYS A 264 -4.05 -7.84 19.08
CA LYS A 264 -4.34 -9.27 19.20
C LYS A 264 -5.57 -9.52 20.08
N LYS A 265 -5.63 -8.87 21.25
CA LYS A 265 -6.79 -8.92 22.15
C LYS A 265 -8.07 -8.43 21.47
N ARG A 266 -8.01 -7.33 20.72
CA ARG A 266 -9.19 -6.78 20.00
C ARG A 266 -9.72 -7.75 18.94
N PHE A 267 -8.84 -8.43 18.20
CA PHE A 267 -9.28 -9.49 17.27
C PHE A 267 -10.01 -10.63 18.00
N ALA A 268 -9.52 -11.05 19.16
CA ALA A 268 -10.18 -12.08 19.97
C ALA A 268 -11.56 -11.62 20.49
N GLU A 269 -11.68 -10.37 20.93
CA GLU A 269 -12.96 -9.79 21.37
C GLU A 269 -13.98 -9.74 20.22
N PHE A 270 -13.56 -9.33 19.01
CA PHE A 270 -14.45 -9.36 17.84
C PHE A 270 -14.88 -10.78 17.47
N ALA A 271 -14.04 -11.79 17.71
CA ALA A 271 -14.44 -13.18 17.52
C ALA A 271 -15.58 -13.54 18.48
N THR A 272 -15.55 -13.09 19.74
CA THR A 272 -16.68 -13.31 20.66
C THR A 272 -17.94 -12.52 20.30
N ASP A 273 -17.80 -11.33 19.72
CA ASP A 273 -18.95 -10.54 19.24
C ASP A 273 -19.70 -11.23 18.08
N THR A 274 -19.02 -12.07 17.28
CA THR A 274 -19.70 -12.90 16.26
C THR A 274 -20.63 -13.94 16.89
N ASP A 275 -20.25 -14.53 18.03
CA ASP A 275 -21.08 -15.50 18.75
C ASP A 275 -22.32 -14.84 19.38
N SER A 276 -22.23 -13.54 19.69
CA SER A 276 -23.34 -12.73 20.19
C SER A 276 -24.30 -12.24 19.10
N GLY A 277 -24.01 -12.52 17.82
CA GLY A 277 -24.84 -12.13 16.67
C GLY A 277 -24.67 -10.69 16.21
N ARG A 278 -23.66 -9.96 16.70
CA ARG A 278 -23.36 -8.57 16.31
C ARG A 278 -22.59 -8.47 14.98
N LEU A 279 -21.91 -9.55 14.60
CA LEU A 279 -21.13 -9.70 13.36
C LEU A 279 -21.41 -11.08 12.77
N ASP A 280 -21.19 -11.25 11.46
CA ASP A 280 -21.40 -12.51 10.77
C ASP A 280 -20.47 -13.63 11.29
N SER A 281 -21.05 -14.79 11.59
CA SER A 281 -20.35 -15.97 12.12
C SER A 281 -19.26 -16.54 11.20
N SER A 282 -19.26 -16.23 9.89
CA SER A 282 -18.17 -16.62 8.99
C SER A 282 -16.86 -15.89 9.31
N LEU A 283 -16.90 -14.83 10.11
CA LEU A 283 -15.74 -14.05 10.50
C LEU A 283 -15.00 -14.67 11.69
N THR A 284 -15.66 -15.46 12.55
CA THR A 284 -15.07 -16.04 13.77
C THR A 284 -13.77 -16.77 13.48
N LYS A 285 -13.77 -17.65 12.47
CA LYS A 285 -12.58 -18.42 12.07
C LYS A 285 -11.45 -17.48 11.62
N VAL A 286 -11.76 -16.47 10.82
CA VAL A 286 -10.78 -15.51 10.29
C VAL A 286 -10.07 -14.79 11.44
N LEU A 287 -10.83 -14.31 12.44
CA LEU A 287 -10.28 -13.56 13.57
C LEU A 287 -9.45 -14.44 14.50
N LEU A 288 -9.92 -15.66 14.79
CA LEU A 288 -9.16 -16.62 15.59
C LEU A 288 -7.88 -17.06 14.87
N ASP A 289 -7.92 -17.23 13.55
CA ASP A 289 -6.72 -17.52 12.76
C ASP A 289 -5.77 -16.32 12.74
N THR A 290 -6.27 -15.07 12.71
CA THR A 290 -5.44 -13.86 12.89
C THR A 290 -4.67 -13.91 14.21
N VAL A 291 -5.34 -14.22 15.33
CA VAL A 291 -4.71 -14.29 16.65
C VAL A 291 -3.57 -15.31 16.66
N LYS A 292 -3.81 -16.51 16.11
CA LYS A 292 -2.76 -17.55 16.01
C LYS A 292 -1.57 -17.12 15.15
N ILE A 293 -1.84 -16.42 14.04
CA ILE A 293 -0.79 -15.86 13.19
C ILE A 293 0.04 -14.86 14.00
N MET A 294 -0.61 -13.99 14.76
CA MET A 294 0.09 -13.01 15.61
C MET A 294 0.96 -13.70 16.66
N ASP A 295 0.43 -14.72 17.34
CA ASP A 295 1.20 -15.52 18.32
C ASP A 295 2.45 -16.16 17.68
N SER A 296 2.36 -16.62 16.43
CA SER A 296 3.49 -17.27 15.76
C SER A 296 4.70 -16.34 15.56
N PHE A 297 4.49 -15.04 15.40
CA PHE A 297 5.58 -14.07 15.25
C PHE A 297 6.26 -13.76 16.59
N GLU A 298 5.51 -13.82 17.70
CA GLU A 298 6.04 -13.61 19.05
C GLU A 298 6.98 -14.76 19.45
N VAL A 299 6.59 -16.01 19.14
CA VAL A 299 7.42 -17.19 19.45
C VAL A 299 8.74 -17.16 18.68
N VAL A 300 8.69 -16.92 17.37
CA VAL A 300 9.90 -16.86 16.52
C VAL A 300 10.87 -15.79 17.02
N HIS A 301 10.36 -14.65 17.50
CA HIS A 301 11.21 -13.60 18.03
C HIS A 301 11.88 -14.01 19.36
N SER A 302 11.13 -14.62 20.28
CA SER A 302 11.66 -15.10 21.55
C SER A 302 12.73 -16.19 21.42
N GLU A 303 12.67 -17.01 20.37
CA GLU A 303 13.70 -18.03 20.08
C GLU A 303 14.95 -17.46 19.39
N SER A 304 14.85 -16.24 18.84
CA SER A 304 15.93 -15.57 18.09
C SER A 304 16.79 -14.63 18.94
N GLU A 305 16.35 -14.29 20.15
CA GLU A 305 17.20 -13.60 21.12
C GLU A 305 18.23 -14.60 21.67
N PRO A 306 19.54 -14.41 21.43
CA PRO A 306 20.54 -15.27 22.06
C PRO A 306 20.43 -15.07 23.57
N ASP A 307 20.26 -16.18 24.30
CA ASP A 307 20.35 -16.23 25.76
C ASP A 307 21.47 -15.31 26.22
N GLY A 308 21.08 -14.25 26.93
CA GLY A 308 21.97 -13.21 27.39
C GLY A 308 23.22 -13.82 28.01
N VAL A 309 24.36 -13.32 27.54
CA VAL A 309 25.65 -13.48 28.21
C VAL A 309 25.46 -13.10 29.67
N ALA A 310 25.49 -14.09 30.54
CA ALA A 310 25.67 -13.89 31.96
C ALA A 310 27.11 -13.41 32.19
N GLU A 311 27.27 -12.12 32.50
CA GLU A 311 28.40 -11.59 33.28
C GLU A 311 27.89 -10.64 34.37
#